data_AF-A0A7G3ZAS6-F1
#
_entry.id   AF-A0A7G3ZAS6-F1
#
_cell.length_a   1.000
_cell.length_b   1.000
_cell.length_c   1.000
_cell.angle_alpha   90.00
_cell.angle_beta   90.00
_cell.angle_gamma   90.00
#
_symmetry.space_group_name_H-M   'P 1'
#
loop_
_entity.id
_entity.type
_entity.pdbx_description
1 polymer ?
#
loop_
_entity_poly.entity_id
_entity_poly.type
_entity_poly.pdbx_seq_one_letter_code
_entity_poly.pdbx_strand_id
1 'polypeptide(L)'
;MKIDEQISQLLLQEECGSRRKLTLILVVGDGPRNHIEHGLSSESGKLSSVAAVAASRADVDVLFLSKLQYLFMYLMKFEAEEALTAIRYNYFVIYGLDQGILSAATTGEQSLGDRLRVANLICNAAFRIKRKHGLLDVRLIPWDDQSDTAERLARIERYWRHIC
;
A
#
# COMPACT_ATOMS: atom_id res chain seq x y z
N MET A 1 -11.99 -5.80 -1.31
CA MET A 1 -12.60 -4.46 -1.49
C MET A 1 -11.73 -3.75 -2.51
N LYS A 2 -12.31 -3.24 -3.61
CA LYS A 2 -11.52 -2.78 -4.76
C LYS A 2 -10.64 -1.57 -4.40
N ILE A 3 -9.42 -1.55 -4.93
CA ILE A 3 -8.44 -0.45 -4.78
C ILE A 3 -9.07 0.93 -5.07
N ASP A 4 -10.01 1.00 -6.02
CA ASP A 4 -10.72 2.22 -6.41
C ASP A 4 -11.56 2.83 -5.29
N GLU A 5 -12.24 1.99 -4.51
CA GLU A 5 -13.07 2.42 -3.38
C GLU A 5 -12.21 2.92 -2.23
N GLN A 6 -11.08 2.27 -2.00
CA GLN A 6 -10.10 2.68 -0.99
C GLN A 6 -9.47 4.03 -1.35
N ILE A 7 -9.04 4.21 -2.59
CA ILE A 7 -8.50 5.49 -3.08
C ILE A 7 -9.57 6.58 -2.99
N SER A 8 -10.80 6.29 -3.41
CA SER A 8 -11.91 7.24 -3.31
C SER A 8 -12.19 7.64 -1.86
N GLN A 9 -12.20 6.69 -0.92
CA GLN A 9 -12.36 6.98 0.51
C GLN A 9 -11.21 7.81 1.09
N LEU A 10 -9.97 7.53 0.68
CA LEU A 10 -8.80 8.30 1.11
C LEU A 10 -8.84 9.74 0.58
N LEU A 11 -9.33 9.94 -0.65
CA LEU A 11 -9.52 11.25 -1.27
C LEU A 11 -10.71 12.03 -0.67
N LEU A 12 -11.75 11.34 -0.21
CA LEU A 12 -12.95 11.94 0.38
C LEU A 12 -12.83 12.22 1.88
N GLN A 13 -11.83 11.65 2.57
CA GLN A 13 -11.61 11.96 3.98
C GLN A 13 -11.09 13.39 4.15
N GLU A 14 -11.99 14.31 4.51
CA GLU A 14 -11.67 15.71 4.80
C GLU A 14 -10.63 15.89 5.93
N GLU A 15 -9.92 17.02 5.84
CA GLU A 15 -8.75 17.48 6.59
C GLU A 15 -8.69 17.01 8.06
N CYS A 16 -7.57 16.36 8.43
CA CYS A 16 -7.26 16.10 9.84
C CYS A 16 -6.30 17.19 10.30
N GLY A 17 -6.85 18.37 10.60
CA GLY A 17 -6.08 19.54 11.06
C GLY A 17 -5.25 20.22 9.96
N SER A 18 -4.23 21.00 10.39
CA SER A 18 -3.45 21.92 9.53
C SER A 18 -2.42 21.25 8.60
N ARG A 19 -2.39 19.91 8.49
CA ARG A 19 -1.44 19.18 7.65
C ARG A 19 -2.15 18.48 6.49
N ARG A 20 -1.72 18.83 5.28
CA ARG A 20 -2.14 18.24 4.01
C ARG A 20 -1.95 16.71 4.03
N LYS A 21 -2.95 15.95 3.58
CA LYS A 21 -2.96 14.48 3.64
C LYS A 21 -2.28 13.86 2.43
N LEU A 22 -0.97 13.60 2.52
CA LEU A 22 -0.23 12.95 1.44
C LEU A 22 -0.28 11.41 1.58
N THR A 23 -0.64 10.71 0.51
CA THR A 23 -0.71 9.25 0.44
C THR A 23 0.32 8.73 -0.55
N LEU A 24 1.05 7.68 -0.17
CA LEU A 24 1.91 6.93 -1.08
C LEU A 24 1.31 5.55 -1.36
N ILE A 25 1.05 5.26 -2.64
CA ILE A 25 0.59 3.96 -3.11
C ILE A 25 1.77 3.20 -3.70
N LEU A 26 2.18 2.14 -3.02
CA LEU A 26 3.23 1.20 -3.42
C LEU A 26 2.57 0.05 -4.19
N VAL A 27 2.71 0.05 -5.51
CA VAL A 27 2.11 -0.94 -6.41
C VAL A 27 3.13 -2.01 -6.72
N VAL A 28 2.80 -3.27 -6.44
CA VAL A 28 3.71 -4.40 -6.57
C VAL A 28 3.23 -5.36 -7.65
N GLY A 29 4.10 -5.64 -8.62
CA GLY A 29 3.83 -6.59 -9.70
C GLY A 29 3.17 -5.97 -10.92
N ASP A 30 3.25 -6.70 -12.04
CA ASP A 30 2.85 -6.19 -13.35
C ASP A 30 1.32 -6.15 -13.53
N GLY A 31 0.56 -7.02 -12.84
CA GLY A 31 -0.90 -7.01 -12.91
C GLY A 31 -1.52 -5.74 -12.31
N PRO A 32 -1.27 -5.47 -11.02
CA PRO A 32 -1.63 -4.22 -10.33
C PRO A 32 -1.15 -2.97 -11.04
N ARG A 33 0.07 -3.01 -11.60
CA ARG A 33 0.61 -1.93 -12.41
C ARG A 33 -0.24 -1.68 -13.65
N ASN A 34 -0.48 -2.72 -14.46
CA ASN A 34 -1.28 -2.60 -15.67
C ASN A 34 -2.69 -2.10 -15.35
N HIS A 35 -3.28 -2.54 -14.24
CA HIS A 35 -4.60 -2.08 -13.79
C HIS A 35 -4.63 -0.57 -13.50
N ILE A 36 -3.60 -0.04 -12.86
CA ILE A 36 -3.53 1.40 -12.58
C ILE A 36 -3.17 2.19 -13.86
N GLU A 37 -2.22 1.70 -14.66
CA GLU A 37 -1.74 2.39 -15.88
C GLU A 37 -2.78 2.42 -17.01
N HIS A 38 -3.56 1.34 -17.19
CA HIS A 38 -4.63 1.28 -18.20
C HIS A 38 -5.92 1.96 -17.74
N GLY A 39 -5.85 2.65 -16.60
CA GLY A 39 -6.94 3.40 -16.00
C GLY A 39 -7.65 2.59 -14.93
N LEU A 40 -7.60 3.11 -13.70
CA LEU A 40 -8.69 2.94 -12.75
C LEU A 40 -9.92 3.47 -13.49
N SER A 41 -10.83 2.57 -13.90
CA SER A 41 -12.04 2.94 -14.62
C SER A 41 -12.68 4.07 -13.84
N SER A 42 -12.56 5.29 -14.37
CA SER A 42 -13.16 6.47 -13.75
C SER A 42 -14.64 6.27 -13.99
N GLU A 43 -15.30 5.51 -13.12
CA GLU A 43 -16.75 5.43 -13.16
C GLU A 43 -17.23 6.88 -13.03
N SER A 44 -17.82 7.36 -14.13
CA SER A 44 -18.35 8.70 -14.26
C SER A 44 -19.25 8.98 -13.06
N GLY A 45 -18.80 9.87 -12.17
CA GLY A 45 -19.56 10.29 -10.98
C GLY A 45 -18.93 10.00 -9.62
N LYS A 46 -17.87 9.19 -9.48
CA LYS A 46 -17.26 8.89 -8.15
C LYS A 46 -16.32 9.98 -7.61
N LEU A 47 -15.70 10.78 -8.48
CA LEU A 47 -14.86 11.93 -8.12
C LEU A 47 -15.52 13.23 -8.63
N SER A 48 -16.74 13.52 -8.17
CA SER A 48 -17.55 14.61 -8.72
C SER A 48 -17.13 16.01 -8.28
N SER A 49 -16.22 16.14 -7.30
CA SER A 49 -15.75 17.43 -6.81
C SER A 49 -14.40 17.82 -7.44
N VAL A 50 -14.30 19.08 -7.87
CA VAL A 50 -13.03 19.69 -8.33
C VAL A 50 -11.94 19.55 -7.26
N ALA A 51 -12.32 19.56 -5.98
CA ALA A 51 -11.45 19.33 -4.84
C ALA A 51 -10.88 17.90 -4.82
N ALA A 52 -11.67 16.86 -5.10
CA ALA A 52 -11.20 15.47 -5.15
C ALA A 52 -10.23 15.24 -6.33
N VAL A 53 -10.46 15.91 -7.46
CA VAL A 53 -9.54 15.86 -8.61
C VAL A 53 -8.24 16.60 -8.32
N ALA A 54 -8.31 17.77 -7.67
CA ALA A 54 -7.13 18.52 -7.26
C ALA A 54 -6.31 17.78 -6.19
N ALA A 55 -6.98 17.18 -5.20
CA ALA A 55 -6.37 16.34 -4.18
C ALA A 55 -5.74 15.08 -4.79
N SER A 56 -6.41 14.40 -5.73
CA SER A 56 -5.83 13.23 -6.42
C SER A 56 -4.51 13.56 -7.14
N ARG A 57 -4.41 14.75 -7.74
CA ARG A 57 -3.21 15.15 -8.49
C ARG A 57 -2.04 15.62 -7.62
N ALA A 58 -2.32 16.08 -6.41
CA ALA A 58 -1.31 16.75 -5.59
C ALA A 58 -1.05 16.03 -4.25
N ASP A 59 -1.92 15.11 -3.86
CA ASP A 59 -1.91 14.47 -2.55
C ASP A 59 -1.71 12.95 -2.62
N VAL A 60 -1.71 12.36 -3.81
CA VAL A 60 -1.49 10.92 -4.01
C VAL A 60 -0.31 10.69 -4.93
N ASP A 61 0.75 10.10 -4.39
CA ASP A 61 1.89 9.63 -5.16
C ASP A 61 1.79 8.12 -5.37
N VAL A 62 2.08 7.66 -6.59
CA VAL A 62 2.06 6.23 -6.95
C VAL A 62 3.47 5.78 -7.33
N LEU A 63 3.95 4.71 -6.71
CA LEU A 63 5.24 4.11 -6.99
C LEU A 63 5.06 2.66 -7.48
N PHE A 64 5.47 2.41 -8.72
CA PHE A 64 5.42 1.08 -9.33
C PHE A 64 6.70 0.29 -9.05
N LEU A 65 6.53 -0.93 -8.53
CA LEU A 65 7.62 -1.81 -8.12
C LEU A 65 7.43 -3.17 -8.79
N SER A 66 8.33 -3.50 -9.72
CA SER A 66 8.28 -4.78 -10.46
C SER A 66 8.70 -5.99 -9.61
N LYS A 67 9.38 -5.77 -8.49
CA LYS A 67 9.89 -6.83 -7.61
C LYS A 67 9.65 -6.52 -6.14
N LEU A 68 9.35 -7.57 -5.37
CA LEU A 68 9.14 -7.49 -3.93
C LEU A 68 10.37 -7.02 -3.15
N GLN A 69 11.57 -7.33 -3.65
CA GLN A 69 12.83 -6.83 -3.10
C GLN A 69 12.90 -5.30 -3.09
N TYR A 70 12.38 -4.65 -4.14
CA TYR A 70 12.37 -3.19 -4.22
C TYR A 70 11.40 -2.58 -3.21
N LEU A 71 10.24 -3.22 -2.98
CA LEU A 71 9.34 -2.81 -1.90
C LEU A 71 10.08 -2.82 -0.56
N PHE A 72 10.76 -3.92 -0.24
CA PHE A 72 11.50 -4.01 1.01
C PHE A 72 12.61 -2.95 1.11
N MET A 73 13.37 -2.71 0.04
CA MET A 73 14.39 -1.65 0.02
C MET A 73 13.81 -0.26 0.25
N TYR A 74 12.66 0.07 -0.35
CA TYR A 74 11.99 1.35 -0.12
C TYR A 74 11.47 1.47 1.32
N LEU A 75 10.90 0.40 1.88
CA LEU A 75 10.49 0.40 3.29
C LEU A 75 11.68 0.61 4.22
N MET A 76 12.81 -0.07 3.98
CA MET A 76 14.03 0.14 4.76
C MET A 76 14.59 1.55 4.59
N LYS A 77 14.53 2.12 3.39
CA LYS A 77 14.92 3.51 3.13
C LYS A 77 14.08 4.46 3.98
N PHE A 78 12.75 4.32 3.96
CA PHE A 78 11.86 5.12 4.79
C PHE A 78 12.14 4.93 6.27
N GLU A 79 12.33 3.68 6.72
CA GLU A 79 12.68 3.40 8.11
C GLU A 79 14.03 4.00 8.52
N ALA A 80 15.01 4.11 7.62
CA ALA A 80 16.33 4.65 7.94
C ALA A 80 16.30 6.17 8.14
N GLU A 81 15.30 6.88 7.62
CA GLU A 81 15.17 8.33 7.80
C GLU A 81 15.07 8.66 9.30
N GLU A 82 15.96 9.50 9.82
CA GLU A 82 16.02 9.79 11.26
C GLU A 82 15.09 10.93 11.68
N ALA A 83 14.84 11.88 10.78
CA ALA A 83 13.94 12.98 11.08
C ALA A 83 12.47 12.50 11.02
N LEU A 84 11.73 12.76 12.10
CA LEU A 84 10.28 12.52 12.19
C LEU A 84 9.49 13.14 11.01
N THR A 85 10.02 14.21 10.40
CA THR A 85 9.40 14.92 9.26
C THR A 85 10.04 14.60 7.90
N ALA A 86 10.98 13.66 7.82
CA ALA A 86 11.61 13.29 6.55
C ALA A 86 10.62 12.64 5.58
N ILE A 87 9.64 11.89 6.12
CA ILE A 87 8.57 11.30 5.34
C ILE A 87 7.39 12.29 5.32
N ARG A 88 7.05 12.78 4.12
CA ARG A 88 5.93 13.71 3.91
C ARG A 88 4.55 13.06 3.92
N TYR A 89 4.51 11.73 3.83
CA TYR A 89 3.27 10.96 3.70
C TYR A 89 2.64 10.68 5.06
N ASN A 90 1.31 10.69 5.10
CA ASN A 90 0.51 10.31 6.26
C ASN A 90 -0.07 8.89 6.10
N TYR A 91 -0.17 8.40 4.87
CA TYR A 91 -0.75 7.10 4.56
C TYR A 91 0.15 6.31 3.62
N PHE A 92 0.37 5.04 3.93
CA PHE A 92 0.92 4.08 2.97
C PHE A 92 -0.15 3.08 2.55
N VAL A 93 -0.25 2.85 1.26
CA VAL A 93 -1.10 1.81 0.66
C VAL A 93 -0.19 0.87 -0.11
N ILE A 94 -0.16 -0.40 0.24
CA ILE A 94 0.58 -1.43 -0.48
C ILE A 94 -0.43 -2.24 -1.29
N TYR A 95 -0.40 -2.09 -2.61
CA TYR A 95 -1.32 -2.75 -3.53
C TYR A 95 -0.62 -3.87 -4.29
N GLY A 96 -1.21 -5.08 -4.27
CA GLY A 96 -0.72 -6.22 -5.05
C GLY A 96 0.39 -7.05 -4.40
N LEU A 97 0.52 -6.97 -3.07
CA LEU A 97 1.54 -7.72 -2.33
C LEU A 97 1.39 -9.25 -2.51
N ASP A 98 0.15 -9.73 -2.59
CA ASP A 98 -0.21 -11.12 -2.91
C ASP A 98 0.39 -11.57 -4.25
N GLN A 99 0.26 -10.78 -5.30
CA GLN A 99 0.88 -11.10 -6.59
C GLN A 99 2.42 -11.07 -6.49
N GLY A 100 2.98 -10.11 -5.75
CA GLY A 100 4.42 -10.04 -5.50
C GLY A 100 4.98 -11.28 -4.78
N ILE A 101 4.24 -11.81 -3.80
CA ILE A 101 4.62 -13.03 -3.06
C ILE A 101 4.47 -14.27 -3.96
N LEU A 102 3.39 -14.36 -4.73
CA LEU A 102 3.17 -15.50 -5.63
C LEU A 102 4.20 -15.56 -6.76
N SER A 103 4.56 -14.42 -7.36
CA SER A 103 5.60 -14.35 -8.40
C SER A 103 7.01 -14.63 -7.88
N ALA A 104 7.29 -14.33 -6.61
CA ALA A 104 8.54 -14.76 -5.98
C ALA A 104 8.58 -16.29 -5.75
N ALA A 105 7.42 -16.94 -5.61
CA ALA A 105 7.31 -18.38 -5.40
C ALA A 105 7.30 -19.22 -6.68
N THR A 106 7.18 -18.62 -7.87
CA THR A 106 7.28 -19.35 -9.15
C THR A 106 8.72 -19.46 -9.65
N THR A 107 9.65 -18.68 -9.09
CA THR A 107 11.08 -18.70 -9.46
C THR A 107 11.93 -19.65 -8.61
N GLY A 108 11.33 -20.27 -7.59
CA GLY A 108 11.89 -21.36 -6.78
C GLY A 108 10.79 -21.93 -5.88
N GLU A 109 10.87 -23.21 -5.51
CA GLU A 109 9.90 -23.86 -4.62
C GLU A 109 9.88 -23.20 -3.23
N GLN A 110 9.23 -22.05 -3.11
CA GLN A 110 9.05 -21.39 -1.82
C GLN A 110 7.94 -22.10 -1.07
N SER A 111 8.31 -22.63 0.09
CA SER A 111 7.35 -23.22 1.01
C SER A 111 6.32 -22.17 1.45
N LEU A 112 5.17 -22.64 1.92
CA LEU A 112 4.18 -21.76 2.55
C LEU A 112 4.79 -20.91 3.69
N GLY A 113 5.78 -21.47 4.40
CA GLY A 113 6.50 -20.78 5.47
C GLY A 113 7.27 -19.56 4.97
N ASP A 114 7.92 -19.67 3.80
CA ASP A 114 8.69 -18.57 3.22
C ASP A 114 7.78 -17.41 2.79
N ARG A 115 6.63 -17.74 2.18
CA ARG A 115 5.62 -16.74 1.80
C ARG A 115 5.09 -15.97 3.01
N LEU A 116 4.77 -16.68 4.09
CA LEU A 116 4.32 -16.08 5.35
C LEU A 116 5.41 -15.26 6.02
N ARG A 117 6.66 -15.72 5.96
CA ARG A 117 7.82 -14.99 6.49
C ARG A 117 7.99 -13.66 5.77
N VAL A 118 7.91 -13.65 4.44
CA VAL A 118 8.04 -12.43 3.64
C VAL A 118 6.88 -11.47 3.91
N ALA A 119 5.63 -11.97 3.95
CA ALA A 119 4.48 -11.15 4.30
C ALA A 119 4.63 -10.48 5.68
N ASN A 120 5.07 -11.25 6.69
CA ASN A 120 5.33 -10.73 8.02
C ASN A 120 6.46 -9.69 8.04
N LEU A 121 7.52 -9.92 7.27
CA LEU A 121 8.64 -8.99 7.17
C LEU A 121 8.18 -7.63 6.61
N ILE A 122 7.39 -7.65 5.53
CA ILE A 122 6.83 -6.44 4.91
C ILE A 122 5.88 -5.73 5.88
N CYS A 123 4.96 -6.46 6.52
CA CYS A 123 4.03 -5.86 7.48
C CYS A 123 4.77 -5.25 8.67
N ASN A 124 5.72 -5.97 9.27
CA ASN A 124 6.53 -5.47 10.37
C ASN A 124 7.25 -4.17 9.99
N ALA A 125 7.92 -4.13 8.83
CA ALA A 125 8.60 -2.93 8.37
C ALA A 125 7.62 -1.76 8.17
N ALA A 126 6.49 -1.98 7.51
CA ALA A 126 5.51 -0.93 7.25
C ALA A 126 4.88 -0.37 8.55
N PHE A 127 4.54 -1.23 9.51
CA PHE A 127 4.00 -0.79 10.81
C PHE A 127 5.06 -0.20 11.74
N ARG A 128 6.34 -0.57 11.60
CA ARG A 128 7.45 0.13 12.26
C ARG A 128 7.61 1.55 11.74
N ILE A 129 7.56 1.75 10.42
CA ILE A 129 7.57 3.08 9.80
C ILE A 129 6.37 3.91 10.29
N LYS A 130 5.18 3.30 10.34
CA LYS A 130 3.97 3.96 10.89
C LYS A 130 4.24 4.54 12.28
N ARG A 131 4.77 3.73 13.20
CA ARG A 131 5.09 4.18 14.56
C ARG A 131 6.22 5.21 14.60
N LYS A 132 7.30 4.98 13.84
CA LYS A 132 8.49 5.84 13.84
C LYS A 132 8.20 7.23 13.29
N HIS A 133 7.42 7.33 12.22
CA HIS A 133 7.18 8.59 11.49
C HIS A 133 5.78 9.17 11.71
N GLY A 134 4.94 8.51 12.53
CA GLY A 134 3.59 8.99 12.83
C GLY A 134 2.65 8.93 11.63
N LEU A 135 2.76 7.90 10.78
CA LEU A 135 1.75 7.65 9.74
C LEU A 135 0.40 7.40 10.42
N LEU A 136 -0.66 7.94 9.82
CA LEU A 136 -2.04 7.74 10.29
C LEU A 136 -2.50 6.30 10.04
N ASP A 137 -2.18 5.73 8.88
CA ASP A 137 -2.52 4.34 8.57
C ASP A 137 -1.57 3.71 7.55
N VAL A 138 -1.52 2.38 7.59
CA VAL A 138 -0.89 1.52 6.59
C VAL A 138 -1.92 0.50 6.17
N ARG A 139 -2.19 0.40 4.87
CA ARG A 139 -3.18 -0.55 4.33
C ARG A 139 -2.57 -1.49 3.32
N LEU A 140 -2.93 -2.77 3.40
CA LEU A 140 -2.58 -3.76 2.41
C LEU A 140 -3.82 -4.08 1.59
N ILE A 141 -3.73 -3.88 0.29
CA ILE A 141 -4.83 -4.15 -0.65
C ILE A 141 -4.35 -5.27 -1.58
N PRO A 142 -5.01 -6.45 -1.56
CA PRO A 142 -4.65 -7.52 -2.47
C PRO A 142 -5.03 -7.17 -3.90
N TRP A 143 -4.29 -7.74 -4.86
CA TRP A 143 -4.66 -7.75 -6.27
C TRP A 143 -5.90 -8.63 -6.50
N ASP A 144 -5.86 -9.84 -5.94
CA ASP A 144 -6.95 -10.81 -6.01
C ASP A 144 -7.55 -11.03 -4.62
N ASP A 145 -8.65 -10.33 -4.36
CA ASP A 145 -9.44 -10.42 -3.12
C ASP A 145 -9.91 -11.85 -2.80
N GLN A 146 -10.03 -12.73 -3.79
CA GLN A 146 -10.52 -14.11 -3.60
C GLN A 146 -9.41 -15.14 -3.36
N SER A 147 -8.15 -14.72 -3.43
CA SER A 147 -7.03 -15.64 -3.23
C SER A 147 -6.84 -16.03 -1.75
N ASP A 148 -6.45 -17.28 -1.48
CA ASP A 148 -6.03 -17.73 -0.14
C ASP A 148 -4.87 -16.87 0.41
N THR A 149 -4.03 -16.34 -0.49
CA THR A 149 -2.94 -15.44 -0.10
C THR A 149 -3.50 -14.11 0.42
N ALA A 150 -4.53 -13.54 -0.20
CA ALA A 150 -5.18 -12.33 0.28
C ALA A 150 -5.81 -12.51 1.66
N GLU A 151 -6.52 -13.62 1.91
CA GLU A 151 -7.11 -13.88 3.22
C GLU A 151 -6.04 -13.97 4.33
N ARG A 152 -4.94 -14.68 4.04
CA ARG A 152 -3.80 -14.79 4.97
C ARG A 152 -3.13 -13.44 5.21
N LEU A 153 -2.93 -12.64 4.17
CA LEU A 153 -2.39 -11.28 4.29
C LEU A 153 -3.29 -10.40 5.17
N ALA A 154 -4.61 -10.47 4.99
CA ALA A 154 -5.56 -9.71 5.82
C ALA A 154 -5.50 -10.13 7.30
N ARG A 155 -5.20 -11.41 7.60
CA ARG A 155 -4.98 -11.87 8.98
C ARG A 155 -3.68 -11.33 9.57
N ILE A 156 -2.59 -11.34 8.78
CA ILE A 156 -1.29 -10.80 9.18
C ILE A 156 -1.39 -9.28 9.41
N GLU A 157 -2.03 -8.55 8.50
CA GLU A 157 -2.26 -7.12 8.66
C GLU A 157 -3.02 -6.81 9.95
N ARG A 158 -4.12 -7.52 10.22
CA ARG A 158 -4.90 -7.34 11.46
C ARG A 158 -4.06 -7.56 12.71
N TYR A 159 -3.21 -8.59 12.71
CA TYR A 159 -2.29 -8.86 13.81
C TYR A 159 -1.32 -7.69 14.04
N TRP A 160 -0.65 -7.21 12.99
CA TRP A 160 0.31 -6.10 13.13
C TRP A 160 -0.36 -4.78 13.48
N ARG A 161 -1.55 -4.52 12.96
CA ARG A 161 -2.37 -3.34 13.32
C ARG A 161 -2.79 -3.34 14.78
N HIS A 162 -2.99 -4.51 15.38
CA HIS A 162 -3.31 -4.64 16.80
C HIS A 162 -2.09 -4.40 17.71
N ILE A 163 -0.90 -4.79 17.26
CA ILE A 163 0.33 -4.72 18.07
C ILE A 163 1.06 -3.36 17.91
N CYS A 164 0.83 -2.64 16.81
CA CYS A 164 1.56 -1.41 16.45
C CYS A 164 0.67 -0.18 16.27
#